data_AF-A0A4R6CW10-F1
#
_entry.id   AF-A0A4R6CW10-F1
#
_cell.length_a   1.000
_cell.length_b   1.000
_cell.length_c   1.000
_cell.angle_alpha   90.00
_cell.angle_beta   90.00
_cell.angle_gamma   90.00
#
_symmetry.space_group_name_H-M   'P 1'
#
loop_
_entity.id
_entity.type
_entity.pdbx_description
1 polymer ?
#
loop_
_entity_poly.entity_id
_entity_poly.type
_entity_poly.pdbx_seq_one_letter_code
_entity_poly.pdbx_strand_id
1 'polypeptide(L)'
;MLTNSQNIILKDQLTQNDIDHLIKKWDLDPTIFTYPNSSIEVARFIPIDSNKLKNGHLLVSFDLLSNDLPIEQELIPIFTIFDQNHLFIGTTRSLSELKPQENIIETIFQSLCIQIKHLHAELVTIKQKIDHLDQAARRTTKTKELKK
;
A
#
# COMPACT_ATOMS: atom_id res chain seq x y z
N MET A 1 -8.79 -6.48 34.61
CA MET A 1 -8.43 -6.68 33.19
C MET A 1 -7.15 -5.91 32.93
N LEU A 2 -6.05 -6.60 32.62
CA LEU A 2 -4.79 -5.95 32.24
C LEU A 2 -4.96 -5.46 30.80
N THR A 3 -5.17 -4.16 30.61
CA THR A 3 -5.09 -3.54 29.30
C THR A 3 -3.63 -3.60 28.84
N ASN A 4 -3.27 -4.58 28.01
CA ASN A 4 -2.00 -4.53 27.30
C ASN A 4 -2.00 -3.25 26.46
N SER A 5 -1.14 -2.30 26.80
CA SER A 5 -0.98 -1.07 26.03
C SER A 5 -0.41 -1.44 24.65
N GLN A 6 -1.25 -1.37 23.62
CA GLN A 6 -0.81 -1.57 22.23
C GLN A 6 -0.02 -0.35 21.76
N ASN A 7 1.07 -0.59 21.06
CA ASN A 7 1.93 0.45 20.49
C ASN A 7 1.72 0.52 18.98
N ILE A 8 0.86 1.43 18.54
CA ILE A 8 0.52 1.64 17.13
C ILE A 8 1.28 2.86 16.62
N ILE A 9 2.06 2.66 15.55
CA ILE A 9 2.83 3.69 14.87
C ILE A 9 2.34 3.75 13.42
N LEU A 10 1.68 4.85 13.06
CA LEU A 10 1.35 5.16 11.68
C LEU A 10 2.33 6.20 11.18
N LYS A 11 2.98 5.93 10.05
CA LYS A 11 3.99 6.80 9.48
C LYS A 11 3.71 7.06 8.01
N ASP A 12 3.26 8.27 7.72
CA ASP A 12 3.24 8.80 6.36
C ASP A 12 4.62 9.37 5.98
N GLN A 13 4.79 9.62 4.68
CA GLN A 13 6.01 10.22 4.12
C GLN A 13 7.28 9.51 4.61
N LEU A 14 7.25 8.18 4.63
CA LEU A 14 8.32 7.35 5.16
C LEU A 14 9.66 7.68 4.50
N THR A 15 10.62 8.17 5.28
CA THR A 15 11.97 8.50 4.81
C THR A 15 12.96 7.38 5.16
N GLN A 16 14.14 7.41 4.52
CA GLN A 16 15.23 6.50 4.89
C GLN A 16 15.62 6.62 6.37
N ASN A 17 15.61 7.84 6.92
CA ASN A 17 15.92 8.04 8.34
C ASN A 17 14.89 7.38 9.27
N ASP A 18 13.61 7.39 8.88
CA ASP A 18 12.55 6.71 9.64
C ASP A 18 12.74 5.19 9.61
N ILE A 19 13.10 4.65 8.44
CA ILE A 19 13.42 3.23 8.25
C ILE A 19 14.62 2.85 9.11
N ASP A 20 15.72 3.60 9.04
CA ASP A 20 16.94 3.35 9.82
C ASP A 20 16.66 3.40 11.34
N HIS A 21 15.82 4.34 11.77
CA HIS A 21 15.39 4.43 13.15
C HIS A 21 14.51 3.25 13.56
N LEU A 22 13.57 2.83 12.72
CA LEU A 22 12.72 1.67 12.97
C LEU A 22 13.52 0.38 13.07
N ILE A 23 14.46 0.16 12.14
CA ILE A 23 15.37 -0.99 12.10
C ILE A 23 16.11 -1.11 13.44
N LYS A 24 16.68 -0.01 13.95
CA LYS A 24 17.37 0.00 15.24
C LYS A 24 16.42 -0.20 16.41
N LYS A 25 15.25 0.45 16.39
CA LYS A 25 14.26 0.40 17.47
C LYS A 25 13.70 -1.00 17.66
N TRP A 26 13.43 -1.70 16.55
CA TRP A 26 12.76 -2.98 16.52
C TRP A 26 13.67 -4.15 16.15
N ASP A 27 14.97 -3.92 16.05
CA ASP A 27 15.97 -4.97 15.76
C ASP A 27 15.57 -5.79 14.52
N LEU A 28 15.44 -5.10 13.38
CA LEU A 28 14.97 -5.67 12.13
C LEU A 28 16.13 -5.91 11.16
N ASP A 29 16.01 -6.91 10.30
CA ASP A 29 16.90 -7.05 9.14
C ASP A 29 16.65 -5.89 8.15
N PRO A 30 17.66 -5.07 7.81
CA PRO A 30 17.51 -3.96 6.88
C PRO A 30 17.06 -4.39 5.47
N THR A 31 17.33 -5.64 5.07
CA THR A 31 16.99 -6.13 3.73
C THR A 31 15.49 -6.19 3.48
N ILE A 32 14.67 -6.17 4.54
CA ILE A 32 13.20 -6.14 4.41
C ILE A 32 12.68 -4.84 3.78
N PHE A 33 13.48 -3.78 3.70
CA PHE A 33 13.15 -2.52 3.03
C PHE A 33 13.99 -2.36 1.75
N THR A 34 13.81 -3.26 0.78
CA THR A 34 14.63 -3.26 -0.44
C THR A 34 14.33 -2.08 -1.35
N TYR A 35 13.04 -1.78 -1.57
CA TYR A 35 12.60 -0.73 -2.50
C TYR A 35 11.42 0.06 -1.91
N PRO A 36 11.63 0.83 -0.83
CA PRO A 36 10.55 1.39 -0.01
C PRO A 36 9.68 2.45 -0.71
N ASN A 37 10.13 2.96 -1.86
CA ASN A 37 9.42 3.96 -2.66
C ASN A 37 9.32 3.56 -4.14
N SER A 38 9.26 2.26 -4.45
CA SER A 38 9.21 1.80 -5.83
C SER A 38 8.20 0.69 -6.05
N SER A 39 7.58 0.72 -7.22
CA SER A 39 6.68 -0.31 -7.72
C SER A 39 7.36 -1.67 -7.98
N ILE A 40 8.70 -1.71 -8.01
CA ILE A 40 9.45 -2.97 -8.15
C ILE A 40 9.61 -3.74 -6.83
N GLU A 41 9.14 -3.18 -5.71
CA GLU A 41 9.07 -3.90 -4.44
C GLU A 41 8.17 -5.15 -4.57
N VAL A 42 8.36 -6.12 -3.68
CA VAL A 42 7.66 -7.40 -3.75
C VAL A 42 6.59 -7.51 -2.67
N ALA A 43 5.34 -7.72 -3.08
CA ALA A 43 4.27 -8.05 -2.15
C ALA A 43 4.56 -9.39 -1.48
N ARG A 44 4.60 -9.40 -0.15
CA ARG A 44 4.97 -10.60 0.62
C ARG A 44 4.43 -10.55 2.03
N PHE A 45 4.26 -11.74 2.61
CA PHE A 45 3.99 -11.92 4.03
C PHE A 45 5.00 -12.92 4.58
N ILE A 46 5.86 -12.45 5.49
CA ILE A 46 6.94 -13.26 6.05
C ILE A 46 7.04 -13.06 7.57
N PRO A 47 7.47 -14.10 8.32
CA PRO A 47 7.94 -13.88 9.69
C PRO A 47 9.19 -13.00 9.67
N ILE A 48 9.40 -12.24 10.75
CA ILE A 48 10.63 -11.46 10.95
C ILE A 48 11.36 -11.96 12.19
N ASP A 49 12.67 -12.13 12.05
CA ASP A 49 13.56 -12.36 13.18
C ASP A 49 13.86 -11.03 13.85
N SER A 50 13.47 -10.89 15.11
CA SER A 50 13.69 -9.70 15.93
C SER A 50 13.76 -10.09 17.40
N ASN A 51 14.71 -9.53 18.14
CA ASN A 51 14.75 -9.69 19.59
C ASN A 51 13.77 -8.74 20.33
N LYS A 52 13.05 -7.88 19.60
CA LYS A 52 12.13 -6.87 20.14
C LYS A 52 10.66 -7.18 19.83
N LEU A 53 10.37 -7.91 18.76
CA LEU A 53 9.03 -8.28 18.34
C LEU A 53 8.82 -9.79 18.49
N LYS A 54 7.89 -10.19 19.34
CA LYS A 54 7.67 -11.62 19.62
C LYS A 54 6.75 -12.23 18.58
N ASN A 55 7.25 -13.16 17.76
CA ASN A 55 6.52 -13.71 16.60
C ASN A 55 6.10 -12.58 15.63
N GLY A 56 7.01 -11.65 15.36
CA GLY A 56 6.76 -10.54 14.46
C GLY A 56 6.55 -11.01 13.03
N HIS A 57 5.73 -10.27 12.28
CA HIS A 57 5.51 -10.48 10.86
C HIS A 57 5.64 -9.17 10.09
N LEU A 58 6.06 -9.31 8.83
CA LEU A 58 6.05 -8.27 7.82
C LEU A 58 4.98 -8.62 6.79
N LEU A 59 4.11 -7.65 6.50
CA LEU A 59 3.26 -7.61 5.32
C LEU A 59 3.68 -6.41 4.46
N VAL A 60 4.09 -6.69 3.22
CA VAL A 60 4.26 -5.68 2.19
C VAL A 60 3.07 -5.76 1.25
N SER A 61 2.32 -4.67 1.20
CA SER A 61 1.13 -4.49 0.36
C SER A 61 1.30 -3.25 -0.52
N PHE A 62 0.35 -2.99 -1.41
CA PHE A 62 0.44 -1.87 -2.34
C PHE A 62 -0.82 -1.05 -2.31
N ASP A 63 -0.64 0.27 -2.29
CA ASP A 63 -1.69 1.22 -2.58
C ASP A 63 -1.49 1.78 -3.98
N LEU A 64 -2.59 2.22 -4.60
CA LEU A 64 -2.58 2.78 -5.94
C LEU A 64 -2.96 4.26 -5.88
N LEU A 65 -2.15 5.11 -6.50
CA LEU A 65 -2.43 6.53 -6.66
C LEU A 65 -3.12 6.82 -8.00
N SER A 66 -4.12 7.68 -7.96
CA SER A 66 -4.85 8.16 -9.16
C SER A 66 -4.29 9.49 -9.62
N ASN A 67 -3.18 9.49 -10.36
CA ASN A 67 -2.46 10.74 -10.69
C ASN A 67 -2.15 10.92 -12.19
N ASP A 68 -2.76 10.13 -13.08
CA ASP A 68 -2.43 10.09 -14.53
C ASP A 68 -0.92 9.92 -14.79
N LEU A 69 -0.23 9.23 -13.88
CA LEU A 69 1.19 8.89 -14.01
C LEU A 69 1.32 7.49 -14.64
N PRO A 70 2.52 7.11 -15.12
CA PRO A 70 2.77 5.70 -15.44
C PRO A 70 2.50 4.81 -14.24
N ILE A 71 1.95 3.60 -14.47
CA ILE A 71 1.55 2.66 -13.41
C ILE A 71 2.70 2.35 -12.43
N GLU A 72 3.94 2.38 -12.92
CA GLU A 72 5.16 2.18 -12.14
C GLU A 72 5.40 3.29 -11.11
N GLN A 73 4.77 4.44 -11.25
CA GLN A 73 4.81 5.58 -10.32
C GLN A 73 3.54 5.68 -9.47
N GLU A 74 2.48 4.96 -9.85
CA GLU A 74 1.21 4.95 -9.13
C GLU A 74 1.14 3.88 -8.04
N LEU A 75 1.89 2.78 -8.20
CA LEU A 75 1.99 1.70 -7.21
C LEU A 75 2.98 2.06 -6.10
N ILE A 76 2.47 2.25 -4.88
CA ILE A 76 3.26 2.60 -3.71
C ILE A 76 3.23 1.48 -2.68
N PRO A 77 4.39 0.99 -2.22
CA PRO A 77 4.46 0.01 -1.14
C PRO A 77 3.94 0.55 0.20
N ILE A 78 3.25 -0.31 0.94
CA ILE A 78 2.89 -0.13 2.35
C ILE A 78 3.54 -1.26 3.14
N PHE A 79 4.45 -0.88 4.06
CA PHE A 79 5.10 -1.78 4.99
C PHE A 79 4.28 -1.86 6.28
N THR A 80 3.77 -3.04 6.59
CA THR A 80 3.06 -3.33 7.82
C THR A 80 3.89 -4.32 8.63
N ILE A 81 4.42 -3.89 9.77
CA ILE A 81 5.22 -4.74 10.67
C ILE A 81 4.49 -4.84 12.00
N PHE A 82 4.26 -6.05 12.48
CA PHE A 82 3.44 -6.24 13.67
C PHE A 82 3.76 -7.51 14.46
N ASP A 83 3.46 -7.46 15.74
CA ASP A 83 3.29 -8.64 16.60
C ASP A 83 1.97 -8.52 17.38
N GLN A 84 1.82 -9.22 18.51
CA GLN A 84 0.60 -9.15 19.32
C GLN A 84 0.34 -7.78 19.97
N ASN A 85 1.36 -6.95 20.15
CA ASN A 85 1.28 -5.69 20.92
C ASN A 85 1.82 -4.47 20.16
N HIS A 86 2.53 -4.67 19.06
CA HIS A 86 3.17 -3.63 18.27
C HIS A 86 2.62 -3.64 16.85
N LEU A 87 2.36 -2.45 16.31
CA LEU A 87 2.00 -2.26 14.91
C LEU A 87 2.73 -1.04 14.36
N PHE A 88 3.35 -1.23 13.21
CA PHE A 88 3.85 -0.17 12.36
C PHE A 88 3.19 -0.30 11.00
N ILE A 89 2.64 0.81 10.50
CA ILE A 89 2.21 0.93 9.11
C ILE A 89 2.92 2.16 8.54
N GLY A 90 3.78 1.93 7.56
CA GLY A 90 4.62 2.94 6.95
C GLY A 90 4.50 2.96 5.43
N THR A 91 4.40 4.15 4.86
CA THR A 91 4.43 4.35 3.41
C THR A 91 4.90 5.75 3.06
N THR A 92 5.31 5.97 1.81
CA THR A 92 5.77 7.28 1.32
C THR A 92 4.61 8.26 1.04
N ARG A 93 3.37 7.78 1.03
CA ARG A 93 2.15 8.59 0.87
C ARG A 93 1.51 8.99 2.20
N SER A 94 0.52 9.89 2.12
CA SER A 94 -0.33 10.22 3.25
C SER A 94 -1.21 9.03 3.66
N LEU A 95 -1.33 8.82 4.97
CA LEU A 95 -2.22 7.83 5.60
C LEU A 95 -3.46 8.49 6.21
N SER A 96 -3.87 9.67 5.73
CA SER A 96 -4.95 10.46 6.34
C SER A 96 -6.31 9.74 6.44
N GLU A 97 -6.59 8.78 5.55
CA GLU A 97 -7.80 7.94 5.61
C GLU A 97 -7.73 6.83 6.67
N LEU A 98 -6.53 6.46 7.13
CA LEU A 98 -6.33 5.42 8.12
C LEU A 98 -6.46 6.00 9.52
N LYS A 99 -7.42 5.47 10.29
CA LYS A 99 -7.65 5.85 11.69
C LYS A 99 -7.32 4.65 12.57
N PRO A 100 -6.28 4.71 13.42
CA PRO A 100 -5.89 3.56 14.22
C PRO A 100 -7.05 3.14 15.14
N GLN A 101 -7.28 1.83 15.19
CA GLN A 101 -8.28 1.20 16.07
C GLN A 101 -7.60 0.72 17.36
N GLU A 102 -8.39 0.42 18.40
CA GLU A 102 -7.88 -0.20 19.63
C GLU A 102 -7.35 -1.63 19.41
N ASN A 103 -7.61 -2.21 18.25
CA ASN A 103 -7.14 -3.53 17.86
C ASN A 103 -6.21 -3.39 16.65
N ILE A 104 -4.97 -3.88 16.80
CA ILE A 104 -3.97 -3.94 15.74
C ILE A 104 -4.51 -4.62 14.48
N ILE A 105 -5.22 -5.74 14.62
CA ILE A 105 -5.76 -6.50 13.49
C ILE A 105 -6.81 -5.68 12.74
N GLU A 106 -7.69 -4.97 13.45
CA GLU A 106 -8.69 -4.10 12.83
C GLU A 106 -8.03 -2.95 12.07
N THR A 107 -6.94 -2.39 12.61
CA THR A 107 -6.16 -1.34 11.94
C THR A 107 -5.51 -1.86 10.65
N ILE A 108 -4.96 -3.08 10.66
CA ILE A 108 -4.40 -3.74 9.47
C ILE A 108 -5.49 -3.96 8.43
N PHE A 109 -6.64 -4.51 8.82
CA PHE A 109 -7.77 -4.72 7.91
C PHE A 109 -8.29 -3.41 7.32
N GLN A 110 -8.39 -2.35 8.12
CA GLN A 110 -8.78 -1.04 7.63
C GLN A 110 -7.80 -0.52 6.57
N SER A 111 -6.50 -0.68 6.78
CA SER A 111 -5.48 -0.30 5.79
C SER A 111 -5.69 -1.05 4.47
N LEU A 112 -5.90 -2.37 4.52
CA LEU A 112 -6.17 -3.18 3.32
C LEU A 112 -7.46 -2.78 2.61
N CYS A 113 -8.53 -2.49 3.35
CA CYS A 113 -9.79 -2.02 2.78
C CYS A 113 -9.64 -0.68 2.05
N ILE A 114 -8.83 0.23 2.59
CA ILE A 114 -8.51 1.51 1.94
C ILE A 114 -7.75 1.26 0.62
N GLN A 115 -6.74 0.40 0.64
CA GLN A 115 -5.98 0.03 -0.57
C GLN A 115 -6.88 -0.57 -1.65
N ILE A 116 -7.76 -1.51 -1.28
CA ILE A 116 -8.72 -2.14 -2.21
C ILE A 116 -9.68 -1.10 -2.80
N LYS A 117 -10.15 -0.16 -1.97
CA LYS A 117 -11.02 0.93 -2.42
C LYS A 117 -10.33 1.80 -3.47
N HIS A 118 -9.07 2.18 -3.27
CA HIS A 118 -8.30 2.95 -4.25
C HIS A 118 -8.08 2.16 -5.54
N LEU A 119 -7.66 0.90 -5.43
CA LEU A 119 -7.49 0.02 -6.58
C LEU A 119 -8.79 -0.11 -7.39
N HIS A 120 -9.92 -0.32 -6.72
CA HIS A 120 -11.21 -0.42 -7.39
C HIS A 120 -11.60 0.88 -8.11
N ALA A 121 -11.36 2.04 -7.50
CA ALA A 121 -11.62 3.34 -8.13
C ALA A 121 -10.84 3.49 -9.44
N GLU A 122 -9.55 3.12 -9.46
CA GLU A 122 -8.75 3.17 -10.69
C GLU A 122 -9.19 2.18 -11.74
N LEU A 123 -9.54 0.96 -11.37
CA LEU A 123 -10.07 -0.02 -12.32
C LEU A 123 -11.36 0.48 -12.99
N VAL A 124 -12.22 1.19 -12.25
CA VAL A 124 -13.42 1.83 -12.81
C VAL A 124 -13.03 2.94 -13.81
N THR A 125 -12.06 3.79 -13.47
CA THR A 125 -11.56 4.85 -14.37
C THR A 125 -10.97 4.26 -15.66
N ILE A 126 -10.13 3.23 -15.55
CA ILE A 126 -9.53 2.53 -16.70
C ILE A 126 -10.62 1.93 -17.59
N LYS A 127 -11.62 1.27 -17.00
CA LYS A 127 -12.75 0.72 -17.76
C LYS A 127 -13.47 1.80 -18.56
N GLN A 128 -13.75 2.95 -17.95
CA GLN A 128 -14.38 4.09 -18.65
C GLN A 128 -13.54 4.60 -19.81
N LYS A 129 -12.20 4.71 -19.62
CA LYS A 129 -11.25 5.09 -20.68
C LYS A 129 -11.29 4.09 -21.84
N ILE A 130 -11.31 2.77 -21.56
CA ILE A 130 -11.42 1.70 -22.58
C ILE A 130 -12.76 1.79 -23.33
N ASP A 131 -13.88 1.90 -22.61
CA ASP A 131 -15.22 1.98 -23.20
C ASP A 131 -15.34 3.20 -24.13
N HIS A 132 -14.74 4.33 -23.76
CA HIS A 132 -14.69 5.52 -24.60
C HIS A 132 -13.90 5.28 -25.90
N LEU A 133 -12.72 4.66 -25.80
CA LEU A 133 -11.88 4.35 -26.96
C LEU A 133 -12.56 3.37 -27.93
N ASP A 134 -13.23 2.34 -27.42
CA ASP A 134 -14.00 1.40 -28.25
C ASP A 134 -15.14 2.11 -29.01
N GLN A 135 -15.88 3.00 -28.33
CA GLN A 135 -16.93 3.80 -28.98
C GLN A 135 -16.36 4.73 -30.07
N ALA A 136 -15.22 5.37 -29.83
CA ALA A 136 -14.56 6.24 -30.79
C ALA A 136 -14.05 5.46 -32.02
N ALA A 137 -13.45 4.28 -31.80
CA ALA A 137 -13.01 3.38 -32.87
C ALA A 137 -14.18 2.94 -33.76
N ARG A 138 -15.30 2.50 -33.17
CA ARG A 138 -16.49 2.10 -33.93
C ARG A 138 -17.07 3.24 -34.78
N ARG A 139 -17.07 4.48 -34.27
CA ARG A 139 -17.53 5.66 -35.02
C ARG A 139 -16.61 5.94 -36.22
N THR A 140 -15.30 5.93 -36.04
CA THR A 140 -14.34 6.20 -37.12
C THR A 140 -14.36 5.13 -38.20
N THR A 141 -14.53 3.85 -37.85
CA THR A 141 -14.68 2.75 -38.82
C THR A 141 -15.94 2.91 -39.67
N LYS A 142 -17.10 3.22 -39.08
CA LYS A 142 -18.34 3.51 -39.83
C LYS A 142 -18.17 4.67 -40.82
N THR A 143 -17.49 5.75 -40.41
CA THR A 143 -17.25 6.90 -41.28
C THR A 143 -16.30 6.61 -42.45
N LYS A 144 -15.39 5.64 -42.31
CA LYS A 144 -14.50 5.21 -43.41
C LYS A 144 -15.21 4.30 -44.42
N GLU A 145 -16.12 3.44 -43.98
CA GLU A 145 -16.92 2.59 -44.87
C GLU A 145 -17.94 3.38 -45.69
N LEU A 146 -18.51 4.44 -45.13
CA LEU A 146 -19.45 5.36 -45.82
C LEU A 146 -18.79 6.31 -46.83
N LYS A 147 -17.45 6.30 -46.95
CA LYS A 147 -16.69 7.12 -47.91
C LYS A 147 -16.21 6.34 -49.15
N LYS A 148 -16.63 5.09 -49.31
CA LYS A 148 -16.52 4.32 -50.56
C LYS A 148 -17.84 4.37 -51.31
#